data_AF-A0A962X696-F1
#
_entry.id   AF-A0A962X696-F1
#
_cell.length_a   1.000
_cell.length_b   1.000
_cell.length_c   1.000
_cell.angle_alpha   90.00
_cell.angle_beta   90.00
_cell.angle_gamma   90.00
#
_symmetry.space_group_name_H-M   'P 1'
#
loop_
_entity.id
_entity.type
_entity.pdbx_description
1 polymer ?
#
loop_
_entity_poly.entity_id
_entity_poly.type
_entity_poly.pdbx_seq_one_letter_code
_entity_poly.pdbx_strand_id
1 'polypeptide(L)' 'MNDETIQELHAIKDAFAAKFNADLRLVFADIKRGEKELQAAGFALAQPPANLANPPSTALQRSRLAIGKALSRAL' A
#
# COMPACT_ATOMS: atom_id res chain seq x y z
N MET A 1 -22.55 -4.12 -17.82
CA MET A 1 -21.12 -4.37 -17.56
C MET A 1 -21.04 -5.49 -16.52
N ASN A 2 -20.70 -6.71 -16.95
CA ASN A 2 -20.71 -7.93 -16.13
C ASN A 2 -19.29 -8.44 -15.86
N ASP A 3 -18.36 -7.50 -15.68
CA ASP A 3 -16.96 -7.81 -15.45
C ASP A 3 -16.77 -8.16 -13.97
N GLU A 4 -16.45 -9.42 -13.70
CA GLU A 4 -16.21 -9.97 -12.37
C GLU A 4 -15.14 -9.17 -11.62
N THR A 5 -14.09 -8.72 -12.33
CA THR A 5 -13.01 -7.90 -11.76
C THR A 5 -13.56 -6.56 -11.23
N ILE A 6 -14.46 -5.94 -11.98
CA ILE A 6 -15.06 -4.65 -11.59
C ILE A 6 -15.99 -4.84 -10.39
N GLN A 7 -16.70 -5.96 -10.31
CA GLN A 7 -17.56 -6.29 -9.17
C GLN A 7 -16.75 -6.48 -7.89
N GLU A 8 -15.65 -7.23 -7.95
CA GLU A 8 -14.75 -7.43 -6.81
C GLU A 8 -14.15 -6.11 -6.32
N LEU A 9 -13.68 -5.26 -7.25
CA LEU A 9 -13.14 -3.95 -6.90
C LEU A 9 -14.19 -3.07 -6.20
N HIS A 10 -15.43 -3.08 -6.67
CA HIS A 10 -16.53 -2.36 -6.01
C HIS A 10 -16.82 -2.93 -4.62
N ALA A 11 -16.86 -4.25 -4.47
CA ALA A 11 -17.08 -4.89 -3.17
C ALA A 11 -15.98 -4.52 -2.16
N ILE A 12 -14.71 -4.51 -2.59
CA ILE A 12 -13.58 -4.09 -1.75
C ILE A 12 -13.71 -2.62 -1.34
N LYS A 13 -14.03 -1.75 -2.30
CA LYS A 13 -14.23 -0.31 -2.07
C LYS A 13 -15.38 -0.06 -1.08
N ASP A 14 -16.50 -0.77 -1.24
CA ASP A 14 -17.67 -0.62 -0.39
C ASP A 14 -17.40 -1.16 1.02
N ALA A 15 -16.71 -2.29 1.15
CA ALA A 15 -16.26 -2.82 2.45
C ALA A 15 -15.29 -1.86 3.16
N PHE A 16 -14.39 -1.22 2.41
CA PHE A 16 -13.48 -0.20 2.95
C PHE A 16 -14.25 1.04 3.43
N ALA A 17 -15.20 1.52 2.63
CA ALA A 17 -16.06 2.64 3.00
C ALA A 17 -16.89 2.33 4.24
N ALA A 18 -17.45 1.11 4.34
CA ALA A 18 -18.20 0.67 5.51
C ALA A 18 -17.32 0.56 6.77
N LYS A 19 -16.09 0.06 6.65
CA LYS A 19 -15.17 -0.12 7.77
C LYS A 19 -14.62 1.20 8.33
N PHE A 20 -14.32 2.15 7.45
CA PHE A 20 -13.60 3.38 7.84
C PHE A 20 -14.41 4.65 7.68
N ASN A 21 -15.62 4.59 7.14
CA ASN A 21 -16.45 5.75 6.81
C ASN A 21 -15.70 6.80 5.96
N ALA A 22 -14.78 6.34 5.10
CA ALA A 22 -13.85 7.17 4.34
C ALA A 22 -12.97 8.13 5.20
N ASP A 23 -12.85 7.91 6.52
CA ASP A 23 -11.99 8.71 7.39
C ASP A 23 -10.53 8.25 7.29
N LEU A 24 -9.72 9.07 6.62
CA LEU A 24 -8.30 8.82 6.41
C LEU A 24 -7.50 8.67 7.71
N ARG A 25 -7.96 9.27 8.81
CA ARG A 25 -7.28 9.17 10.12
C ARG A 25 -7.43 7.77 10.68
N LEU A 26 -8.62 7.18 10.55
CA LEU A 26 -8.88 5.80 10.98
C LEU A 26 -8.12 4.79 10.14
N VAL A 27 -8.03 5.04 8.82
CA VAL A 27 -7.21 4.23 7.90
C VAL A 27 -5.74 4.27 8.32
N PHE A 28 -5.20 5.46 8.59
CA PHE A 28 -3.80 5.59 9.00
C PHE A 28 -3.52 4.89 10.34
N ALA A 29 -4.43 5.02 11.31
CA ALA A 29 -4.31 4.32 12.58
C ALA A 29 -4.32 2.78 12.40
N ASP A 30 -5.19 2.26 11.53
CA ASP A 30 -5.25 0.82 11.22
C ASP A 30 -3.96 0.32 10.58
N ILE A 31 -3.41 1.08 9.63
CA ILE A 31 -2.13 0.77 8.98
C ILE A 31 -1.01 0.73 10.03
N LYS A 32 -0.93 1.73 10.92
CA LYS A 32 0.09 1.76 11.97
C LYS A 32 -0.04 0.63 12.99
N ARG A 33 -1.26 0.16 13.24
CA ARG A 33 -1.45 -1.06 14.03
C ARG A 33 -0.91 -2.30 13.31
N GLY A 34 -1.28 -2.50 12.04
CA GLY A 34 -0.77 -3.62 11.24
C GLY A 34 0.75 -3.60 11.06
N GLU A 35 1.35 -2.42 10.91
CA GLU A 35 2.81 -2.25 10.89
C GLU A 35 3.46 -2.79 12.17
N LYS A 36 2.90 -2.49 13.35
CA LYS A 36 3.43 -3.00 14.63
C LYS A 36 3.29 -4.51 14.75
N GLU A 37 2.17 -5.07 14.30
CA GLU A 37 1.93 -6.52 14.29
C GLU A 37 2.93 -7.24 13.38
N LEU A 38 3.18 -6.69 12.19
CA LEU A 38 4.18 -7.22 11.25
C LEU A 38 5.60 -7.12 11.81
N GLN A 39 5.96 -6.00 12.45
CA GLN A 39 7.24 -5.87 13.13
C GLN A 39 7.40 -6.88 14.26
N ALA A 40 6.34 -7.09 15.07
CA ALA A 40 6.34 -8.09 16.14
C ALA A 40 6.47 -9.52 15.60
N ALA A 41 5.92 -9.80 14.42
CA ALA A 41 6.10 -11.05 13.70
C ALA A 41 7.47 -11.18 12.98
N GLY A 42 8.35 -10.19 13.11
CA GLY A 42 9.71 -10.22 12.56
C GLY A 42 9.83 -9.74 11.10
N PHE A 43 8.78 -9.17 10.52
CA PHE A 43 8.85 -8.62 9.17
C PHE A 43 9.55 -7.25 9.15
N ALA A 44 10.47 -7.09 8.19
CA ALA A 44 11.13 -5.81 7.95
C ALA A 44 10.23 -4.88 7.14
N LEU A 45 9.72 -3.81 7.76
CA LEU A 45 8.96 -2.78 7.06
C LEU A 45 9.87 -1.92 6.19
N ALA A 46 9.56 -1.84 4.90
CA ALA A 46 10.24 -0.93 3.99
C ALA A 46 9.91 0.51 4.39
N GLN A 47 10.95 1.29 4.72
CA GLN A 47 10.78 2.72 4.93
C GLN A 47 10.53 3.42 3.59
N PRO A 48 9.62 4.41 3.54
CA PRO A 48 9.52 5.31 2.40
C PRO A 48 10.89 5.94 2.11
N PRO A 49 11.24 6.19 0.83
CA PRO A 49 12.46 6.90 0.50
C PRO A 49 12.48 8.27 1.18
N ALA A 50 13.52 8.55 1.97
CA ALA A 50 13.64 9.81 2.72
C ALA A 50 13.81 11.05 1.82
N ASN A 51 14.17 10.85 0.55
CA ASN A 51 14.49 11.93 -0.37
C ASN A 51 13.44 12.01 -1.49
N LEU A 52 12.50 12.95 -1.36
CA LEU A 52 11.51 13.28 -2.39
C LEU A 52 12.06 14.24 -3.45
N ALA A 53 13.37 14.54 -3.43
CA ALA A 53 14.00 15.53 -4.32
C ALA A 53 13.71 15.30 -5.81
N ASN A 54 13.42 14.06 -6.21
CA ASN A 54 12.87 13.73 -7.52
C ASN A 54 11.60 12.90 -7.34
N PRO A 55 10.43 13.53 -7.19
CA PRO A 55 9.19 12.78 -7.08
C PRO A 55 8.97 12.01 -8.39
N PRO A 56 8.55 10.74 -8.33
CA PRO A 56 8.22 9.97 -9.53
C PRO A 56 7.13 10.70 -10.32
N SER A 57 7.50 11.27 -11.46
CA SER A 57 6.65 12.12 -12.29
C SER A 57 5.56 11.33 -12.99
N THR A 58 5.68 10.00 -13.04
CA THR A 58 4.74 9.12 -13.74
C THR A 58 4.14 8.06 -12.82
N ALA A 59 2.92 7.61 -13.15
CA ALA A 59 2.24 6.55 -12.41
C ALA A 59 3.05 5.25 -12.37
N LEU A 60 3.76 4.93 -13.45
CA LEU A 60 4.59 3.73 -13.56
C LEU A 60 5.80 3.76 -12.61
N GLN A 61 6.43 4.92 -12.40
CA GLN A 61 7.54 5.06 -11.46
C GLN A 61 7.10 4.90 -10.00
N ARG A 62 5.87 5.34 -9.66
CA ARG A 62 5.28 5.08 -8.34
C ARG A 62 5.10 3.59 -8.08
N SER A 63 4.67 2.82 -9.07
CA SER A 63 4.49 1.36 -8.94
C SER A 63 5.81 0.57 -8.92
N ARG A 64 6.89 1.08 -9.54
CA ARG A 64 8.20 0.40 -9.62
C ARG A 64 9.02 0.40 -8.32
N LEU A 65 8.72 1.30 -7.38
CA LEU A 65 9.40 1.38 -6.09
C LEU A 65 9.24 0.12 -5.21
N ALA A 66 8.29 -0.77 -5.53
CA ALA A 66 8.13 -2.06 -4.86
C ALA A 66 9.00 -3.19 -5.46
N ILE A 67 9.45 -3.07 -6.71
CA ILE A 67 10.08 -4.19 -7.44
C ILE A 67 11.61 -4.08 -7.47
N GLY A 68 12.17 -2.86 -7.49
CA GLY A 68 13.60 -2.64 -7.63
C GLY A 68 14.48 -3.16 -6.47
N LYS A 69 13.95 -3.20 -5.24
CA LYS A 69 14.71 -3.64 -4.05
C LYS A 69 14.87 -5.16 -3.96
N ALA A 70 13.98 -5.94 -4.60
CA ALA A 70 14.07 -7.40 -4.63
C ALA A 70 15.17 -7.92 -5.57
N LEU A 71 15.56 -7.13 -6.59
CA LEU A 71 16.54 -7.55 -7.60
C LEU A 71 17.99 -7.17 -7.25
N SER A 72 18.25 -6.19 -6.37
CA SER A 72 19.63 -5.78 -6.03
C SER A 72 20.30 -6.62 -4.93
N ARG A 73 19.61 -7.63 -4.39
CA ARG A 73 20.16 -8.57 -3.40
C ARG A 73 20.43 -9.97 -3.95
N ALA A 74 20.25 -10.16 -5.27
CA ALA A 74 20.45 -11.43 -5.97
C ALA A 74 21.65 -11.42 -6.93
N LEU A 75 22.56 -10.45 -6.78
CA LEU A 75 23.86 -10.37 -7.45
C LEU A 75 24.95 -10.12 -6.42
#